data_AF-A0AA88KRS4-F1
#
_entry.id   AF-A0AA88KRS4-F1
#
_cell.length_a   1.000
_cell.length_b   1.000
_cell.length_c   1.000
_cell.angle_alpha   90.00
_cell.angle_beta   90.00
_cell.angle_gamma   90.00
#
_symmetry.space_group_name_H-M   'P 1'
#
loop_
_entity.id
_entity.type
_entity.pdbx_description
1 polymer ?
#
loop_
_entity_poly.entity_id
_entity_poly.type
_entity_poly.pdbx_seq_one_letter_code
_entity_poly.pdbx_strand_id
1 'polypeptide(L)'
;MGECTFNPKINGKVQGKGNESPDEKMKRLEKMTKEREEHAKQQIRPSTSSGFSQNHQHLRDLSCFEEDMLMMNPRKPLFERVGEIQMEQQEKERLRKQLQYEEERKNLRSAPAISEESKRIVAMMKNRIPFTSRILKSGSEDEQTMFEKEKSKRRFFEVKKEELEGCTFQPSLNPVSKKITETKHSKQTFLERQQEYEAKEKLKHEALSKKEKDQYEFKPSISKVSEEICKKSISRANTMEDIYERLTNRDKKRVDHIKSAIAQEYYSKFSFTPTINQVSNVIAAPTGLDELVNNTRSKKLKEELTHKIMEKENCPFQPTLVSNNEKYLPDGKPRQSVITEPEKYLKEKEMKRAKVMMELECEQLQECTFQPAITRSCKSKSAIENQAPVVIKGLGKHLERGERAKRIEEEKKERYEEVFRPKVHSKKQGGVTIIEPFSFQM
;
A
#
# COMPACT_ATOMS: atom_id res chain seq x y z
N MET A 1 58.28 7.93 -11.54
CA MET A 1 56.93 7.61 -11.03
C MET A 1 56.98 7.87 -9.53
N GLY A 2 56.42 8.99 -9.08
CA GLY A 2 56.50 9.41 -7.68
C GLY A 2 55.48 8.64 -6.83
N GLU A 3 55.98 7.91 -5.84
CA GLU A 3 55.15 7.21 -4.86
C GLU A 3 54.71 8.21 -3.77
N CYS A 4 53.40 8.39 -3.65
CA CYS A 4 52.79 9.28 -2.66
C CYS A 4 52.38 8.46 -1.42
N THR A 5 53.14 8.59 -0.33
CA THR A 5 52.84 7.99 0.98
C THR A 5 52.19 9.02 1.90
N PHE A 6 50.88 8.88 2.14
CA PHE A 6 50.13 9.69 3.10
C PHE A 6 49.76 8.83 4.32
N ASN A 7 50.36 9.14 5.48
CA ASN A 7 50.08 8.49 6.76
C ASN A 7 49.52 9.52 7.76
N PRO A 8 48.21 9.52 8.08
CA PRO A 8 47.68 10.43 9.08
C PRO A 8 47.92 9.90 10.50
N LYS A 9 48.53 10.73 11.34
CA LYS A 9 48.66 10.50 12.79
C LYS A 9 47.34 10.80 13.50
N ILE A 10 46.74 9.80 14.13
CA ILE A 10 45.59 9.97 15.01
C ILE A 10 46.09 9.93 16.46
N ASN A 11 46.15 11.10 17.10
CA ASN A 11 46.36 11.23 18.54
C ASN A 11 44.98 11.22 19.22
N GLY A 12 44.71 10.20 20.05
CA GLY A 12 43.51 10.14 20.87
C GLY A 12 43.76 9.34 22.14
N LYS A 13 44.13 10.03 23.23
CA LYS A 13 44.13 9.48 24.60
C LYS A 13 42.70 9.12 24.98
N VAL A 14 42.37 7.84 24.95
CA VAL A 14 41.14 7.32 25.57
C VAL A 14 41.45 7.08 27.05
N GLN A 15 40.88 7.90 27.92
CA GLN A 15 40.88 7.65 29.36
C GLN A 15 40.13 6.35 29.62
N GLY A 16 40.84 5.37 30.19
CA GLY A 16 40.29 4.06 30.53
C GLY A 16 39.15 4.22 31.53
N LYS A 17 37.93 3.88 31.09
CA LYS A 17 36.84 3.59 32.03
C LYS A 17 37.20 2.26 32.69
N GLY A 18 37.40 2.29 34.00
CA GLY A 18 37.66 1.11 34.81
C GLY A 18 36.67 0.00 34.50
N ASN A 19 37.17 -1.23 34.43
CA ASN A 19 36.39 -2.43 34.21
C ASN A 19 35.46 -2.65 35.42
N GLU A 20 34.28 -2.04 35.41
CA GLU A 20 33.19 -2.41 36.32
C GLU A 20 32.86 -3.90 36.11
N SER A 21 32.91 -4.65 37.21
CA SER A 21 32.64 -6.09 37.22
C SER A 21 31.23 -6.37 36.67
N PRO A 22 31.01 -7.48 35.95
CA PRO A 22 29.66 -7.90 35.52
C PRO A 22 28.64 -7.90 36.66
N ASP A 23 29.06 -8.23 37.89
CA ASP A 23 28.22 -8.22 39.08
C ASP A 23 27.80 -6.82 39.50
N GLU A 24 28.66 -5.81 39.34
CA GLU A 24 28.32 -4.42 39.63
C GLU A 24 27.32 -3.88 38.61
N LYS A 25 27.43 -4.28 37.34
CA LYS A 25 26.46 -3.94 36.30
C LYS A 25 25.09 -4.57 36.57
N MET A 26 25.05 -5.83 37.01
CA MET A 26 23.80 -6.51 37.39
C MET A 26 23.15 -5.84 38.61
N LYS A 27 23.91 -5.56 39.66
CA LYS A 27 23.40 -4.85 40.84
C LYS A 27 22.86 -3.46 40.51
N ARG A 28 23.52 -2.75 39.59
CA ARG A 28 23.05 -1.43 39.11
C ARG A 28 21.75 -1.55 38.31
N LEU A 29 21.60 -2.60 37.50
CA LEU A 29 20.38 -2.84 36.73
C LEU A 29 19.20 -3.18 37.66
N GLU A 30 19.41 -4.08 38.64
CA GLU A 30 18.40 -4.43 39.64
C GLU A 30 17.97 -3.23 40.48
N LYS A 31 18.92 -2.37 40.84
CA LYS A 31 18.62 -1.13 41.57
C LYS A 31 17.72 -0.21 40.74
N MET A 32 18.02 -0.01 39.46
CA MET A 32 17.18 0.82 38.59
C MET A 32 15.78 0.22 38.36
N THR A 33 15.66 -1.12 38.29
CA THR A 33 14.34 -1.75 38.15
C THR A 33 13.50 -1.61 39.41
N LYS A 34 14.11 -1.73 40.60
CA LYS A 34 13.41 -1.52 41.88
C LYS A 34 12.95 -0.07 42.05
N GLU A 35 13.81 0.91 41.75
CA GLU A 35 13.45 2.33 41.80
C GLU A 35 12.28 2.66 40.86
N ARG A 36 12.24 2.04 39.67
CA ARG A 36 11.16 2.23 38.69
C ARG A 36 9.84 1.62 39.16
N GLU A 37 9.88 0.47 39.83
CA GLU A 37 8.70 -0.19 40.37
C GLU A 37 8.13 0.56 41.60
N GLU A 38 8.99 1.11 42.45
CA GLU A 38 8.58 1.96 43.57
C GLU A 38 7.93 3.26 43.09
N HIS A 39 8.49 3.91 42.06
CA HIS A 39 7.89 5.10 41.47
C HIS A 39 6.51 4.81 40.84
N ALA A 40 6.33 3.65 40.22
CA ALA A 40 5.04 3.22 39.69
C ALA A 40 3.99 2.99 40.80
N LYS A 41 4.40 2.44 41.96
CA LYS A 41 3.51 2.23 43.11
C LYS A 41 3.12 3.55 43.78
N GLN A 42 3.97 4.57 43.76
CA GLN A 42 3.64 5.90 44.31
C GLN A 42 2.63 6.68 43.45
N GLN A 43 2.56 6.42 42.14
CA GLN A 43 1.59 7.07 41.24
C GLN A 43 0.17 6.47 41.31
N ILE A 44 -0.01 5.28 41.88
CA ILE A 44 -1.31 4.59 41.97
C ILE A 44 -1.85 4.64 43.41
N ARG A 45 -1.78 5.81 44.06
CA ARG A 45 -2.60 6.06 45.26
C ARG A 45 -3.89 6.78 44.83
N PRO A 46 -5.07 6.13 44.94
CA PRO A 46 -6.33 6.80 44.66
C PRO A 46 -6.59 7.84 45.76
N SER A 47 -6.73 9.10 45.36
CA SER A 47 -7.20 10.17 46.21
C SER A 47 -8.65 9.92 46.61
N THR A 48 -8.85 9.37 47.80
CA THR A 48 -10.13 9.35 48.50
C THR A 48 -10.23 10.58 49.41
N SER A 49 -10.97 11.59 49.00
CA SER A 49 -11.56 12.64 49.85
C SER A 49 -12.77 13.22 49.11
N SER A 50 -13.99 12.85 49.45
CA SER A 50 -14.83 13.39 50.54
C SER A 50 -15.43 14.77 50.24
N GLY A 51 -16.76 14.84 50.26
CA GLY A 51 -17.57 16.07 50.35
C GLY A 51 -18.69 16.07 49.29
N PHE A 52 -19.96 15.85 49.67
CA PHE A 52 -20.96 16.92 49.96
C PHE A 52 -21.14 17.88 48.75
N SER A 53 -22.31 18.24 48.23
CA SER A 53 -23.68 18.23 48.70
C SER A 53 -24.59 18.54 47.50
N GLN A 54 -25.90 18.41 47.71
CA GLN A 54 -27.01 18.68 46.82
C GLN A 54 -27.12 20.14 46.33
N ASN A 55 -27.84 20.30 45.21
CA ASN A 55 -28.50 21.51 44.69
C ASN A 55 -27.61 22.62 44.12
N HIS A 56 -27.75 22.91 42.81
CA HIS A 56 -28.24 24.21 42.33
C HIS A 56 -28.58 24.17 40.83
N GLN A 57 -29.49 25.06 40.46
CA GLN A 57 -30.31 25.08 39.28
C GLN A 57 -29.53 25.41 38.00
N HIS A 58 -30.02 24.83 36.90
CA HIS A 58 -29.73 25.24 35.54
C HIS A 58 -30.13 26.71 35.33
N LEU A 59 -29.14 27.61 35.30
CA LEU A 59 -29.24 28.87 34.56
C LEU A 59 -28.49 28.64 33.24
N ARG A 60 -29.25 28.39 32.18
CA ARG A 60 -28.74 28.41 30.81
C ARG A 60 -28.51 29.86 30.42
N ASP A 61 -27.26 30.19 30.08
CA ASP A 61 -26.94 31.35 29.27
C ASP A 61 -27.69 31.26 27.93
N LEU A 62 -28.64 32.17 27.73
CA LEU A 62 -29.49 32.28 26.54
C LEU A 62 -28.90 33.23 25.48
N SER A 63 -27.65 33.66 25.59
CA SER A 63 -27.05 34.63 24.67
C SER A 63 -26.46 34.03 23.38
N CYS A 64 -26.57 32.72 23.16
CA CYS A 64 -26.02 32.05 21.97
C CYS A 64 -27.11 31.51 21.01
N PHE A 65 -28.37 31.93 21.17
CA PHE A 65 -29.50 31.46 20.34
C PHE A 65 -30.10 32.51 19.39
N GLU A 66 -29.68 33.78 19.45
CA GLU A 66 -30.32 34.83 18.65
C GLU A 66 -29.77 35.00 17.23
N GLU A 67 -28.52 34.62 16.94
CA GLU A 67 -27.96 34.82 15.59
C GLU A 67 -28.41 33.78 14.55
N ASP A 68 -28.78 32.57 14.99
CA ASP A 68 -29.23 31.49 14.08
C ASP A 68 -30.70 31.60 13.65
N MET A 69 -31.45 32.57 14.18
CA MET A 69 -32.87 32.70 13.92
C MET A 69 -33.19 33.56 12.67
N LEU A 70 -32.21 34.31 12.16
CA LEU A 70 -32.40 35.26 11.04
C LEU A 70 -32.10 34.67 9.64
N MET A 71 -31.68 33.41 9.56
CA MET A 71 -31.37 32.72 8.29
C MET A 71 -32.19 31.43 8.10
N MET A 72 -33.45 31.45 8.51
CA MET A 72 -34.39 30.34 8.29
C MET A 72 -34.85 30.29 6.84
N ASN A 73 -33.97 29.79 5.97
CA ASN A 73 -34.44 29.06 4.79
C ASN A 73 -35.37 27.94 5.28
N PRO A 74 -36.52 27.70 4.63
CA PRO A 74 -37.46 26.65 5.07
C PRO A 74 -36.71 25.33 5.15
N ARG A 75 -36.44 24.86 6.38
CA ARG A 75 -35.68 23.64 6.61
C ARG A 75 -36.52 22.50 6.03
N LYS A 76 -36.00 21.86 4.98
CA LYS A 76 -36.64 20.70 4.34
C LYS A 76 -37.08 19.68 5.39
N PRO A 77 -38.19 18.95 5.20
CA PRO A 77 -38.63 17.97 6.17
C PRO A 77 -37.55 16.90 6.41
N LEU A 78 -37.54 16.33 7.62
CA LEU A 78 -36.43 15.51 8.13
C LEU A 78 -36.07 14.33 7.21
N PHE A 79 -37.05 13.74 6.53
CA PHE A 79 -36.87 12.61 5.62
C PHE A 79 -36.05 12.95 4.37
N GLU A 80 -36.13 14.18 3.86
CA GLU A 80 -35.32 14.64 2.72
C GLU A 80 -33.87 14.95 3.14
N ARG A 81 -33.67 15.25 4.43
CA ARG A 81 -32.35 15.60 4.98
C ARG A 81 -31.62 14.43 5.64
N VAL A 82 -32.19 13.23 5.69
CA VAL A 82 -31.52 12.07 6.34
C VAL A 82 -30.15 11.81 5.71
N GLY A 83 -30.04 11.93 4.38
CA GLY A 83 -28.75 11.79 3.69
C GLY A 83 -27.76 12.89 4.07
N GLU A 84 -28.20 14.14 4.13
CA GLU A 84 -27.37 15.30 4.54
C GLU A 84 -26.89 15.14 6.00
N ILE A 85 -27.79 14.75 6.91
CA ILE A 85 -27.50 14.52 8.33
C ILE A 85 -26.52 13.36 8.50
N GLN A 86 -26.67 12.27 7.73
CA GLN A 86 -25.72 11.16 7.77
C GLN A 86 -24.33 11.58 7.26
N MET A 87 -24.26 12.36 6.18
CA MET A 87 -22.99 12.89 5.69
C MET A 87 -22.33 13.85 6.68
N GLU A 88 -23.11 14.75 7.29
CA GLU A 88 -22.61 15.68 8.32
C GLU A 88 -22.09 14.93 9.56
N GLN A 89 -22.79 13.87 9.99
CA GLN A 89 -22.34 13.01 11.08
C GLN A 89 -21.03 12.29 10.74
N GLN A 90 -20.90 11.76 9.52
CA GLN A 90 -19.67 11.12 9.05
C GLN A 90 -18.50 12.11 8.98
N GLU A 91 -18.74 13.32 8.49
CA GLU A 91 -17.73 14.37 8.40
C GLU A 91 -17.27 14.83 9.79
N LYS A 92 -18.22 15.00 10.73
CA LYS A 92 -17.92 15.33 12.14
C LYS A 92 -17.11 14.23 12.83
N GLU A 93 -17.43 12.96 12.57
CA GLU A 93 -16.66 11.83 13.10
C GLU A 93 -15.24 11.76 12.50
N ARG A 94 -15.11 12.05 11.20
CA ARG A 94 -13.82 12.13 10.51
C ARG A 94 -12.95 13.25 11.09
N LEU A 95 -13.52 14.41 11.36
CA LEU A 95 -12.83 15.55 11.97
C LEU A 95 -12.37 15.22 13.40
N ARG A 96 -13.22 14.55 14.18
CA ARG A 96 -12.88 14.09 15.54
C ARG A 96 -11.69 13.11 15.53
N LYS A 97 -11.65 12.18 14.58
CA LYS A 97 -10.52 11.25 14.40
C LYS A 97 -9.22 11.97 14.01
N GLN A 98 -9.30 13.01 13.17
CA GLN A 98 -8.12 13.82 12.82
C GLN A 98 -7.55 14.56 14.03
N LEU A 99 -8.41 15.18 14.85
CA LEU A 99 -7.98 15.88 16.07
C LEU A 99 -7.32 14.92 17.07
N GLN A 100 -7.89 13.72 17.27
CA GLN A 100 -7.29 12.68 18.11
C GLN A 100 -5.90 12.28 17.62
N TYR A 101 -5.73 12.08 16.31
CA TYR A 101 -4.42 11.77 15.73
C TYR A 101 -3.40 12.91 15.89
N GLU A 102 -3.84 14.17 15.81
CA GLU A 102 -2.98 15.32 16.08
C GLU A 102 -2.57 15.43 17.56
N GLU A 103 -3.48 15.15 18.49
CA GLU A 103 -3.19 15.09 19.93
C GLU A 103 -2.22 13.95 20.26
N GLU A 104 -2.42 12.77 19.68
CA GLU A 104 -1.51 11.63 19.80
C GLU A 104 -0.11 11.96 19.25
N ARG A 105 -0.03 12.66 18.10
CA ARG A 105 1.26 13.15 17.56
C ARG A 105 1.94 14.17 18.46
N LYS A 106 1.19 15.04 19.15
CA LYS A 106 1.75 16.01 20.10
C LYS A 106 2.26 15.32 21.37
N ASN A 107 1.63 14.23 21.80
CA ASN A 107 2.05 13.45 22.98
C ASN A 107 3.28 12.57 22.74
N LEU A 108 3.64 12.28 21.48
CA LEU A 108 4.88 11.59 21.12
C LEU A 108 6.06 12.59 21.16
N ARG A 109 6.91 12.49 22.20
CA ARG A 109 8.10 13.33 22.51
C ARG A 109 9.19 13.43 21.42
N SER A 110 8.93 13.04 20.18
CA SER A 110 9.92 13.02 19.08
C SER A 110 9.30 13.26 17.70
N ALA A 111 8.23 14.06 17.60
CA ALA A 111 7.78 14.56 16.31
C ALA A 111 8.76 15.65 15.81
N PRO A 112 9.37 15.52 14.62
CA PRO A 112 10.18 16.59 14.05
C PRO A 112 9.30 17.82 13.82
N ALA A 113 9.72 18.96 14.37
CA ALA A 113 9.01 20.22 14.18
C ALA A 113 9.00 20.59 12.69
N ILE A 114 7.82 20.72 12.11
CA ILE A 114 7.65 21.25 10.75
C ILE A 114 8.18 22.70 10.76
N SER A 115 9.17 22.99 9.92
CA SER A 115 9.78 24.32 9.85
C SER A 115 8.74 25.38 9.47
N GLU A 116 8.91 26.60 9.97
CA GLU A 116 8.02 27.73 9.62
C GLU A 116 7.96 27.98 8.10
N GLU A 117 9.04 27.67 7.39
CA GLU A 117 9.10 27.76 5.93
C GLU A 117 8.18 26.74 5.24
N SER A 118 8.13 25.51 5.76
CA SER A 118 7.21 24.49 5.22
C SER A 118 5.75 24.79 5.56
N LYS A 119 5.46 25.43 6.71
CA LYS A 119 4.12 25.97 7.01
C LYS A 119 3.71 27.08 6.03
N ARG A 120 4.63 28.00 5.68
CA ARG A 120 4.39 29.05 4.68
C ARG A 120 4.11 28.48 3.29
N ILE A 121 4.84 27.44 2.86
CA ILE A 121 4.62 26.79 1.56
C ILE A 121 3.23 26.14 1.50
N VAL A 122 2.81 25.46 2.58
CA VAL A 122 1.47 24.84 2.64
C VAL A 122 0.36 25.91 2.66
N ALA A 123 0.55 27.03 3.35
CA ALA A 123 -0.38 28.15 3.32
C ALA A 123 -0.49 28.76 1.91
N MET A 124 0.64 28.95 1.21
CA MET A 124 0.65 29.40 -0.18
C MET A 124 -0.03 28.39 -1.13
N MET A 125 0.07 27.08 -0.86
CA MET A 125 -0.61 26.06 -1.64
C MET A 125 -2.11 25.99 -1.36
N LYS A 126 -2.56 26.17 -0.11
CA LYS A 126 -3.99 26.23 0.24
C LYS A 126 -4.70 27.45 -0.38
N ASN A 127 -3.97 28.55 -0.56
CA ASN A 127 -4.48 29.75 -1.22
C ASN A 127 -4.47 29.66 -2.76
N ARG A 128 -3.94 28.57 -3.35
CA ARG A 128 -4.10 28.32 -4.78
C ARG A 128 -5.48 27.75 -5.04
N ILE A 129 -6.27 28.48 -5.81
CA ILE A 129 -7.57 28.07 -6.35
C ILE A 129 -7.47 26.62 -6.83
N PRO A 130 -8.36 25.71 -6.37
CA PRO A 130 -8.28 24.30 -6.72
C PRO A 130 -8.29 24.13 -8.24
N PHE A 131 -7.45 23.24 -8.74
CA PHE A 131 -7.25 23.02 -10.18
C PHE A 131 -8.56 22.74 -10.94
N THR A 132 -9.54 22.13 -10.27
CA THR A 132 -10.87 21.84 -10.80
C THR A 132 -11.70 23.09 -11.08
N SER A 133 -11.61 24.14 -10.26
CA SER A 133 -12.31 25.40 -10.52
C SER A 133 -11.59 26.29 -11.55
N ARG A 134 -10.32 26.00 -11.86
CA ARG A 134 -9.57 26.63 -12.97
C ARG A 134 -9.97 26.07 -14.34
N ILE A 135 -10.37 24.80 -14.43
CA ILE A 135 -10.81 24.18 -15.69
C ILE A 135 -12.21 24.70 -16.09
N LEU A 136 -13.14 24.81 -15.14
CA LEU A 136 -14.50 25.29 -15.40
C LEU A 136 -14.59 26.78 -15.78
N LYS A 137 -13.60 27.60 -15.41
CA LYS A 137 -13.54 29.04 -15.77
C LYS A 137 -12.78 29.35 -17.07
N SER A 138 -12.15 28.35 -17.69
CA SER A 138 -11.36 28.56 -18.92
C SER A 138 -12.21 28.70 -20.21
N GLY A 139 -13.54 28.58 -20.11
CA GLY A 139 -14.46 28.72 -21.24
C GLY A 139 -15.08 30.11 -21.44
N SER A 140 -14.93 31.03 -20.49
CA SER A 140 -15.51 32.38 -20.57
C SER A 140 -14.70 33.38 -19.73
N GLU A 141 -13.51 33.77 -20.20
CA GLU A 141 -12.84 34.95 -19.66
C GLU A 141 -13.27 36.16 -20.49
N ASP A 142 -14.23 36.93 -19.97
CA ASP A 142 -14.62 38.23 -20.55
C ASP A 142 -13.40 39.16 -20.63
N GLU A 143 -13.26 39.90 -21.73
CA GLU A 143 -12.12 40.79 -22.02
C GLU A 143 -11.83 41.80 -20.90
N GLN A 144 -12.85 42.19 -20.13
CA GLN A 144 -12.73 43.07 -18.96
C GLN A 144 -11.85 42.46 -17.86
N THR A 145 -11.92 41.15 -17.64
CA THR A 145 -11.11 40.46 -16.62
C THR A 145 -9.64 40.33 -17.02
N MET A 146 -9.35 40.29 -18.32
CA MET A 146 -7.98 40.30 -18.85
C MET A 146 -7.32 41.67 -18.65
N PHE A 147 -8.04 42.75 -18.90
CA PHE A 147 -7.55 44.12 -18.71
C PHE A 147 -7.24 44.44 -17.23
N GLU A 148 -8.10 44.00 -16.31
CA GLU A 148 -7.87 44.17 -14.86
C GLU A 148 -6.70 43.32 -14.34
N LYS A 149 -6.55 42.08 -14.84
CA LYS A 149 -5.38 41.23 -14.55
C LYS A 149 -4.09 41.88 -15.05
N GLU A 150 -4.12 42.52 -16.22
CA GLU A 150 -2.94 43.20 -16.77
C GLU A 150 -2.58 44.46 -16.00
N LYS A 151 -3.58 45.29 -15.66
CA LYS A 151 -3.41 46.49 -14.82
C LYS A 151 -2.87 46.14 -13.42
N SER A 152 -3.37 45.06 -12.83
CA SER A 152 -2.87 44.57 -11.53
C SER A 152 -1.44 44.05 -11.62
N LYS A 153 -1.07 43.35 -12.71
CA LYS A 153 0.32 42.95 -12.95
C LYS A 153 1.25 44.15 -13.08
N ARG A 154 0.85 45.20 -13.80
CA ARG A 154 1.66 46.42 -13.96
C ARG A 154 1.92 47.09 -12.61
N ARG A 155 0.88 47.30 -11.80
CA ARG A 155 1.02 47.84 -10.43
C ARG A 155 1.92 47.00 -9.55
N PHE A 156 1.81 45.67 -9.62
CA PHE A 156 2.66 44.77 -8.86
C PHE A 156 4.14 44.90 -9.27
N PHE A 157 4.43 45.02 -10.57
CA PHE A 157 5.79 45.23 -11.06
C PHE A 157 6.35 46.59 -10.67
N GLU A 158 5.52 47.63 -10.64
CA GLU A 158 5.89 49.00 -10.26
C GLU A 158 6.24 49.10 -8.77
N VAL A 159 5.40 48.55 -7.89
CA VAL A 159 5.70 48.44 -6.44
C VAL A 159 6.98 47.64 -6.20
N LYS A 160 7.16 46.51 -6.90
CA LYS A 160 8.39 45.72 -6.75
C LYS A 160 9.63 46.45 -7.23
N LYS A 161 9.50 47.31 -8.25
CA LYS A 161 10.60 48.11 -8.78
C LYS A 161 10.99 49.20 -7.78
N GLU A 162 10.01 49.87 -7.17
CA GLU A 162 10.24 50.83 -6.09
C GLU A 162 10.89 50.17 -4.86
N GLU A 163 10.45 48.97 -4.46
CA GLU A 163 11.07 48.17 -3.39
C GLU A 163 12.52 47.74 -3.72
N LEU A 164 12.82 47.48 -4.99
CA LEU A 164 14.16 47.14 -5.49
C LEU A 164 15.08 48.37 -5.55
N GLU A 165 14.55 49.54 -5.90
CA GLU A 165 15.29 50.81 -5.95
C GLU A 165 15.64 51.33 -4.54
N GLY A 166 14.86 50.96 -3.50
CA GLY A 166 15.18 51.23 -2.10
C GLY A 166 16.15 50.25 -1.42
N CYS A 167 16.50 49.12 -2.06
CA CYS A 167 17.40 48.11 -1.49
C CYS A 167 18.89 48.42 -1.80
N THR A 168 19.65 48.86 -0.80
CA THR A 168 21.11 49.09 -0.89
C THR A 168 21.95 47.80 -0.88
N PHE A 169 21.33 46.64 -0.69
CA PHE A 169 21.99 45.34 -0.70
C PHE A 169 21.99 44.76 -2.12
N GLN A 170 23.15 44.80 -2.78
CA GLN A 170 23.38 44.13 -4.07
C GLN A 170 24.09 42.79 -3.84
N PRO A 171 23.36 41.68 -3.63
CA PRO A 171 24.00 40.38 -3.50
C PRO A 171 24.65 40.00 -4.83
N SER A 172 25.97 39.84 -4.83
CA SER A 172 26.67 39.29 -5.98
C SER A 172 26.25 37.83 -6.17
N LEU A 173 25.56 37.56 -7.27
CA LEU A 173 25.16 36.20 -7.62
C LEU A 173 26.41 35.38 -7.92
N ASN A 174 26.59 34.28 -7.18
CA ASN A 174 27.65 33.32 -7.40
C ASN A 174 27.65 32.89 -8.89
N PRO A 175 28.81 32.85 -9.58
CA PRO A 175 28.90 32.48 -10.99
C PRO A 175 28.26 31.13 -11.33
N VAL A 176 28.19 30.20 -10.37
CA VAL A 176 27.47 28.92 -10.53
C VAL A 176 25.97 29.13 -10.70
N SER A 177 25.39 30.06 -9.94
CA SER A 177 23.97 30.40 -10.02
C SER A 177 23.61 31.03 -11.37
N LYS A 178 24.52 31.84 -11.95
CA LYS A 178 24.36 32.38 -13.31
C LYS A 178 24.32 31.28 -14.38
N LYS A 179 25.21 30.28 -14.29
CA LYS A 179 25.19 29.12 -15.20
C LYS A 179 23.90 28.30 -15.08
N ILE A 180 23.33 28.16 -13.88
CA ILE A 180 22.07 27.46 -13.66
C ILE A 180 20.89 28.23 -14.28
N THR A 181 20.90 29.56 -14.23
CA THR A 181 19.87 30.37 -14.89
C THR A 181 19.98 30.31 -16.41
N GLU A 182 21.20 30.35 -16.95
CA GLU A 182 21.44 30.28 -18.40
C GLU A 182 21.04 28.92 -19.00
N THR A 183 21.32 27.82 -18.30
CA THR A 183 20.97 26.46 -18.76
C THR A 183 19.47 26.14 -18.72
N LYS A 184 18.70 26.80 -17.84
CA LYS A 184 17.25 26.58 -17.74
C LYS A 184 16.42 27.29 -18.81
N HIS A 185 17.02 28.20 -19.58
CA HIS A 185 16.33 29.00 -20.59
C HIS A 185 16.72 28.57 -22.02
N SER A 186 17.04 27.29 -22.26
CA SER A 186 17.10 26.83 -23.65
C SER A 186 15.69 26.97 -24.23
N LYS A 187 15.55 27.91 -25.18
CA LYS A 187 14.32 28.22 -25.92
C LYS A 187 13.82 27.04 -26.78
N GLN A 188 14.44 25.88 -26.64
CA GLN A 188 14.11 24.67 -27.35
C GLN A 188 12.73 24.18 -26.94
N THR A 189 11.99 23.74 -27.94
CA THR A 189 10.70 23.10 -27.78
C THR A 189 10.85 21.79 -26.98
N PHE A 190 9.77 21.31 -26.37
CA PHE A 190 9.78 20.06 -25.61
C PHE A 190 10.28 18.87 -26.46
N LEU A 191 9.89 18.83 -27.74
CA LEU A 191 10.27 17.75 -28.67
C LEU A 191 11.76 17.75 -28.98
N GLU A 192 12.36 18.92 -29.23
CA GLU A 192 13.82 19.03 -29.44
C GLU A 192 14.58 18.57 -28.19
N ARG A 193 14.08 18.92 -27.01
CA ARG A 193 14.66 18.49 -25.72
C ARG A 193 14.58 16.98 -25.52
N GLN A 194 13.51 16.34 -25.98
CA GLN A 194 13.35 14.89 -25.94
C GLN A 194 14.31 14.19 -26.91
N GLN A 195 14.45 14.72 -28.13
CA GLN A 195 15.40 14.21 -29.12
C GLN A 195 16.86 14.33 -28.66
N GLU A 196 17.23 15.45 -28.05
CA GLU A 196 18.56 15.62 -27.47
C GLU A 196 18.83 14.63 -26.33
N TYR A 197 17.82 14.37 -25.49
CA TYR A 197 17.95 13.39 -24.41
C TYR A 197 18.16 11.98 -24.96
N GLU A 198 17.39 11.58 -25.97
CA GLU A 198 17.55 10.27 -26.64
C GLU A 198 18.91 10.15 -27.34
N ALA A 199 19.37 11.21 -28.03
CA ALA A 199 20.69 11.25 -28.66
C ALA A 199 21.81 11.12 -27.62
N LYS A 200 21.65 11.79 -26.47
CA LYS A 200 22.62 11.74 -25.36
C LYS A 200 22.67 10.36 -24.71
N GLU A 201 21.53 9.72 -24.48
CA GLU A 201 21.47 8.35 -23.97
C GLU A 201 22.07 7.35 -24.97
N LYS A 202 21.81 7.50 -26.27
CA LYS A 202 22.47 6.68 -27.32
C LYS A 202 23.99 6.83 -27.30
N LEU A 203 24.50 8.07 -27.26
CA LEU A 203 25.93 8.34 -27.17
C LEU A 203 26.56 7.72 -25.91
N LYS A 204 25.88 7.82 -24.78
CA LYS A 204 26.32 7.24 -23.51
C LYS A 204 26.35 5.71 -23.58
N HIS A 205 25.33 5.08 -24.15
CA HIS A 205 25.28 3.64 -24.36
C HIS A 205 26.39 3.17 -25.30
N GLU A 206 26.63 3.89 -26.40
CA GLU A 206 27.71 3.56 -27.34
C GLU A 206 29.10 3.69 -26.67
N ALA A 207 29.30 4.74 -25.87
CA ALA A 207 30.53 4.92 -25.10
C ALA A 207 30.74 3.81 -24.07
N LEU A 208 29.68 3.34 -23.40
CA LEU A 208 29.74 2.19 -22.50
C LEU A 208 30.06 0.90 -23.26
N SER A 209 29.38 0.64 -24.39
CA SER A 209 29.64 -0.54 -25.22
C SER A 209 31.07 -0.57 -25.76
N LYS A 210 31.64 0.58 -26.12
CA LYS A 210 33.06 0.70 -26.50
C LYS A 210 33.98 0.36 -25.32
N LYS A 211 33.73 0.94 -24.14
CA LYS A 211 34.49 0.63 -22.92
C LYS A 211 34.39 -0.84 -22.54
N GLU A 212 33.23 -1.46 -22.69
CA GLU A 212 33.05 -2.90 -22.45
C GLU A 212 33.89 -3.71 -23.44
N LYS A 213 33.82 -3.39 -24.75
CA LYS A 213 34.66 -4.05 -25.77
C LYS A 213 36.16 -3.88 -25.51
N ASP A 214 36.56 -2.71 -25.00
CA ASP A 214 37.97 -2.42 -24.68
C ASP A 214 38.41 -3.12 -23.38
N GLN A 215 37.49 -3.38 -22.44
CA GLN A 215 37.75 -4.15 -21.22
C GLN A 215 37.88 -5.66 -21.46
N TYR A 216 37.31 -6.18 -22.55
CA TYR A 216 37.50 -7.58 -22.93
C TYR A 216 38.77 -7.73 -23.79
N GLU A 217 39.93 -7.84 -23.14
CA GLU A 217 41.21 -8.18 -23.79
C GLU A 217 41.21 -9.62 -24.36
N PHE A 218 40.31 -10.47 -23.87
CA PHE A 218 40.18 -11.84 -24.34
C PHE A 218 39.38 -11.90 -25.65
N LYS A 219 40.11 -11.87 -26.78
CA LYS A 219 39.59 -12.23 -28.10
C LYS A 219 39.95 -13.69 -28.35
N PRO A 220 39.09 -14.67 -27.99
CA PRO A 220 39.39 -16.06 -28.31
C PRO A 220 39.60 -16.15 -29.82
N SER A 221 40.70 -16.77 -30.25
CA SER A 221 40.94 -17.07 -31.66
C SER A 221 39.97 -18.17 -32.08
N ILE A 222 38.78 -17.74 -32.47
CA ILE A 222 37.77 -18.62 -33.05
C ILE A 222 38.40 -19.18 -34.32
N SER A 223 38.55 -20.51 -34.40
CA SER A 223 39.10 -21.18 -35.58
C SER A 223 38.31 -20.78 -36.82
N LYS A 224 38.96 -20.77 -38.01
CA LYS A 224 38.29 -20.45 -39.28
C LYS A 224 37.03 -21.29 -39.50
N VAL A 225 37.04 -22.55 -39.05
CA VAL A 225 35.89 -23.48 -39.13
C VAL A 225 34.73 -22.97 -38.27
N SER A 226 34.98 -22.56 -37.03
CA SER A 226 33.95 -21.99 -36.16
C SER A 226 33.43 -20.63 -36.68
N GLU A 227 34.28 -19.84 -37.32
CA GLU A 227 33.85 -18.59 -37.96
C GLU A 227 32.92 -18.85 -39.16
N GLU A 228 33.21 -19.87 -39.96
CA GLU A 228 32.33 -20.34 -41.04
C GLU A 228 31.02 -20.95 -40.52
N ILE A 229 31.05 -21.66 -39.38
CA ILE A 229 29.84 -22.19 -38.74
C ILE A 229 28.96 -21.03 -38.25
N CYS A 230 29.54 -19.99 -37.64
CA CYS A 230 28.81 -18.79 -37.24
C CYS A 230 28.25 -18.03 -38.45
N LYS A 231 29.03 -17.87 -39.53
CA LYS A 231 28.54 -17.24 -40.77
C LYS A 231 27.39 -18.06 -41.39
N LYS A 232 27.50 -19.39 -41.44
CA LYS A 232 26.45 -20.28 -41.95
C LYS A 232 25.21 -20.31 -41.06
N SER A 233 25.32 -20.14 -39.74
CA SER A 233 24.16 -20.07 -38.84
C SER A 233 23.42 -18.74 -38.96
N ILE A 234 24.14 -17.63 -39.10
CA ILE A 234 23.60 -16.29 -39.33
C ILE A 234 22.94 -16.19 -40.72
N SER A 235 23.57 -16.73 -41.76
CA SER A 235 22.99 -16.76 -43.12
C SER A 235 21.84 -17.77 -43.30
N ARG A 236 21.57 -18.63 -42.33
CA ARG A 236 20.34 -19.43 -42.29
C ARG A 236 19.18 -18.66 -41.65
N ALA A 237 19.43 -17.52 -41.02
CA ALA A 237 18.44 -16.68 -40.33
C ALA A 237 18.42 -15.31 -41.00
N ASN A 238 17.96 -15.25 -42.25
CA ASN A 238 18.08 -14.05 -43.07
C ASN A 238 17.09 -12.93 -42.68
N THR A 239 16.09 -13.22 -41.84
CA THR A 239 15.16 -12.22 -41.30
C THR A 239 15.02 -12.38 -39.79
N MET A 240 14.91 -11.26 -39.08
CA MET A 240 14.63 -11.24 -37.64
C MET A 240 13.36 -12.04 -37.29
N GLU A 241 12.38 -12.03 -38.19
CA GLU A 241 11.13 -12.80 -38.09
C GLU A 241 11.36 -14.31 -38.01
N ASP A 242 12.32 -14.83 -38.78
CA ASP A 242 12.64 -16.26 -38.83
C ASP A 242 13.42 -16.71 -37.57
N ILE A 243 14.17 -15.78 -36.96
CA ILE A 243 14.74 -15.96 -35.62
C ILE A 243 13.63 -16.03 -34.57
N TYR A 244 12.69 -15.08 -34.61
CA TYR A 244 11.54 -15.07 -33.70
C TYR A 244 10.68 -16.32 -33.86
N GLU A 245 10.40 -16.76 -35.08
CA GLU A 245 9.61 -17.96 -35.36
C GLU A 245 10.31 -19.22 -34.83
N ARG A 246 11.64 -19.32 -34.97
CA ARG A 246 12.40 -20.43 -34.39
C ARG A 246 12.41 -20.42 -32.87
N LEU A 247 12.68 -19.28 -32.25
CA LEU A 247 12.74 -19.15 -30.79
C LEU A 247 11.37 -19.33 -30.11
N THR A 248 10.28 -18.94 -30.77
CA THR A 248 8.94 -18.96 -30.16
C THR A 248 8.11 -20.17 -30.58
N ASN A 249 8.09 -20.51 -31.86
CA ASN A 249 7.15 -21.51 -32.39
C ASN A 249 7.78 -22.89 -32.51
N ARG A 250 9.06 -23.01 -32.88
CA ARG A 250 9.68 -24.32 -33.10
C ARG A 250 9.88 -25.07 -31.78
N ASP A 251 10.39 -24.40 -30.76
CA ASP A 251 10.60 -24.99 -29.44
C ASP A 251 9.28 -25.31 -28.75
N LYS A 252 8.28 -24.43 -28.87
CA LYS A 252 6.92 -24.69 -28.39
C LYS A 252 6.31 -25.92 -29.06
N LYS A 253 6.37 -26.02 -30.40
CA LYS A 253 5.89 -27.20 -31.14
C LYS A 253 6.62 -28.48 -30.71
N ARG A 254 7.93 -28.42 -30.50
CA ARG A 254 8.71 -29.56 -30.01
C ARG A 254 8.27 -29.98 -28.61
N VAL A 255 8.11 -29.03 -27.70
CA VAL A 255 7.63 -29.30 -26.32
C VAL A 255 6.22 -29.87 -26.33
N ASP A 256 5.32 -29.32 -27.13
CA ASP A 256 3.94 -29.79 -27.25
C ASP A 256 3.89 -31.19 -27.87
N HIS A 257 4.77 -31.49 -28.83
CA HIS A 257 4.89 -32.83 -29.39
C HIS A 257 5.41 -33.86 -28.38
N ILE A 258 6.44 -33.51 -27.60
CA ILE A 258 6.96 -34.38 -26.53
C ILE A 258 5.88 -34.60 -25.45
N LYS A 259 5.19 -33.54 -25.03
CA LYS A 259 4.09 -33.64 -24.05
C LYS A 259 2.95 -34.53 -24.54
N SER A 260 2.54 -34.38 -25.80
CA SER A 260 1.49 -35.22 -26.40
C SER A 260 1.92 -36.68 -26.54
N ALA A 261 3.17 -36.95 -26.92
CA ALA A 261 3.72 -38.31 -26.96
C ALA A 261 3.73 -38.96 -25.56
N ILE A 262 4.23 -38.26 -24.54
CA ILE A 262 4.22 -38.74 -23.14
C ILE A 262 2.79 -38.99 -22.66
N ALA A 263 1.87 -38.08 -22.97
CA ALA A 263 0.46 -38.25 -22.61
C ALA A 263 -0.14 -39.49 -23.29
N GLN A 264 0.12 -39.71 -24.57
CA GLN A 264 -0.34 -40.89 -25.30
C GLN A 264 0.25 -42.18 -24.70
N GLU A 265 1.54 -42.22 -24.41
CA GLU A 265 2.20 -43.35 -23.74
C GLU A 265 1.65 -43.61 -22.33
N TYR A 266 1.33 -42.56 -21.57
CA TYR A 266 0.75 -42.70 -20.25
C TYR A 266 -0.69 -43.20 -20.29
N TYR A 267 -1.53 -42.57 -21.11
CA TYR A 267 -2.96 -42.88 -21.17
C TYR A 267 -3.27 -44.19 -21.92
N SER A 268 -2.41 -44.63 -22.84
CA SER A 268 -2.55 -45.95 -23.49
C SER A 268 -2.44 -47.13 -22.52
N LYS A 269 -1.88 -46.93 -21.32
CA LYS A 269 -1.83 -47.95 -20.27
C LYS A 269 -3.19 -48.23 -19.62
N PHE A 270 -4.18 -47.35 -19.83
CA PHE A 270 -5.51 -47.51 -19.27
C PHE A 270 -6.48 -47.98 -20.36
N SER A 271 -7.22 -49.04 -20.10
CA SER A 271 -8.24 -49.58 -21.01
C SER A 271 -9.52 -48.76 -21.05
N PHE A 272 -9.68 -47.80 -20.13
CA PHE A 272 -10.88 -47.00 -19.99
C PHE A 272 -10.80 -45.74 -20.87
N THR A 273 -11.64 -45.69 -21.90
CA THR A 273 -11.83 -44.51 -22.74
C THR A 273 -13.11 -43.78 -22.31
N PRO A 274 -13.03 -42.75 -21.45
CA PRO A 274 -14.22 -42.04 -21.00
C PRO A 274 -14.90 -41.37 -22.20
N THR A 275 -16.16 -41.71 -22.43
CA THR A 275 -17.02 -40.99 -23.38
C THR A 275 -17.55 -39.74 -22.68
N ILE A 276 -17.17 -38.56 -23.18
CA ILE A 276 -17.72 -37.30 -22.67
C ILE A 276 -19.19 -37.22 -23.08
N ASN A 277 -20.07 -36.99 -22.10
CA ASN A 277 -21.50 -36.83 -22.36
C ASN A 277 -21.78 -35.60 -23.24
N GLN A 278 -22.84 -35.64 -24.04
CA GLN A 278 -23.23 -34.51 -24.91
C GLN A 278 -23.38 -33.20 -24.13
N VAL A 279 -23.95 -33.26 -22.91
CA VAL A 279 -24.08 -32.11 -22.01
C VAL A 279 -22.71 -31.54 -21.63
N SER A 280 -21.75 -32.40 -21.31
CA SER A 280 -20.39 -31.98 -20.98
C SER A 280 -19.66 -31.39 -22.20
N ASN A 281 -19.91 -31.89 -23.41
CA ASN A 281 -19.39 -31.27 -24.64
C ASN A 281 -19.95 -29.86 -24.89
N VAL A 282 -21.21 -29.60 -24.54
CA VAL A 282 -21.80 -28.26 -24.65
C VAL A 282 -21.21 -27.29 -23.61
N ILE A 283 -20.92 -27.79 -22.40
CA ILE A 283 -20.30 -26.98 -21.34
C ILE A 283 -18.81 -26.72 -21.63
N ALA A 284 -18.10 -27.71 -22.16
CA ALA A 284 -16.68 -27.64 -22.49
C ALA A 284 -16.42 -27.09 -23.90
N ALA A 285 -17.46 -26.65 -24.62
CA ALA A 285 -17.30 -26.06 -25.93
C ALA A 285 -16.29 -24.90 -25.84
N PRO A 286 -15.25 -24.88 -26.68
CA PRO A 286 -14.21 -23.87 -26.60
C PRO A 286 -14.84 -22.50 -26.84
N THR A 287 -14.81 -21.64 -25.82
CA THR A 287 -15.23 -20.25 -25.95
C THR A 287 -14.23 -19.52 -26.84
N GLY A 288 -14.75 -18.78 -27.82
CA GLY A 288 -13.92 -17.96 -28.69
C GLY A 288 -13.14 -16.92 -27.86
N LEU A 289 -11.94 -16.56 -28.32
CA LEU A 289 -11.12 -15.54 -27.68
C LEU A 289 -11.90 -14.22 -27.48
N ASP A 290 -12.76 -13.89 -28.44
CA ASP A 290 -13.65 -12.73 -28.41
C ASP A 290 -14.76 -12.83 -27.34
N GLU A 291 -15.26 -14.04 -27.06
CA GLU A 291 -16.22 -14.29 -25.97
C GLU A 291 -15.56 -14.19 -24.60
N LEU A 292 -14.29 -14.61 -24.47
CA LEU A 292 -13.51 -14.45 -23.23
C LEU A 292 -13.19 -12.99 -22.93
N VAL A 293 -12.91 -12.19 -23.95
CA VAL A 293 -12.60 -10.75 -23.81
C VAL A 293 -13.85 -9.94 -23.49
N ASN A 294 -14.93 -10.13 -24.26
CA ASN A 294 -16.13 -9.30 -24.14
C ASN A 294 -17.15 -9.85 -23.12
N ASN A 295 -17.02 -11.13 -22.74
CA ASN A 295 -17.86 -11.85 -21.79
C ASN A 295 -19.36 -11.57 -21.94
N THR A 296 -19.81 -11.51 -23.21
CA THR A 296 -21.17 -11.08 -23.57
C THR A 296 -22.23 -12.01 -22.99
N ARG A 297 -21.94 -13.30 -22.91
CA ARG A 297 -22.83 -14.32 -22.36
C ARG A 297 -23.05 -14.14 -20.86
N SER A 298 -21.98 -13.96 -20.07
CA SER A 298 -22.14 -13.74 -18.62
C SER A 298 -22.74 -12.37 -18.32
N LYS A 299 -22.47 -11.36 -19.15
CA LYS A 299 -23.08 -10.03 -19.03
C LYS A 299 -24.60 -10.11 -19.25
N LYS A 300 -25.05 -10.75 -20.34
CA LYS A 300 -26.48 -10.97 -20.60
C LYS A 300 -27.17 -11.75 -19.49
N LEU A 301 -26.54 -12.80 -18.97
CA LEU A 301 -27.10 -13.59 -17.88
C LEU A 301 -27.22 -12.79 -16.58
N LYS A 302 -26.24 -11.93 -16.28
CA LYS A 302 -26.32 -10.98 -15.16
C LYS A 302 -27.43 -9.95 -15.36
N GLU A 303 -27.55 -9.36 -16.54
CA GLU A 303 -28.60 -8.42 -16.89
C GLU A 303 -29.99 -9.06 -16.74
N GLU A 304 -30.17 -10.29 -17.20
CA GLU A 304 -31.41 -11.04 -17.06
C GLU A 304 -31.74 -11.36 -15.59
N LEU A 305 -30.75 -11.75 -14.79
CA LEU A 305 -30.93 -11.93 -13.34
C LEU A 305 -31.30 -10.62 -12.65
N THR A 306 -30.63 -9.52 -12.99
CA THR A 306 -30.97 -8.21 -12.42
C THR A 306 -32.37 -7.76 -12.83
N HIS A 307 -32.79 -8.03 -14.07
CA HIS A 307 -34.15 -7.74 -14.52
C HIS A 307 -35.18 -8.56 -13.74
N LYS A 308 -34.94 -9.87 -13.55
CA LYS A 308 -35.79 -10.74 -12.74
C LYS A 308 -35.84 -10.34 -11.26
N ILE A 309 -34.77 -9.76 -10.73
CA ILE A 309 -34.76 -9.22 -9.36
C ILE A 309 -35.57 -7.91 -9.31
N MET A 310 -35.36 -6.99 -10.24
CA MET A 310 -36.11 -5.74 -10.34
C MET A 310 -37.61 -5.97 -10.58
N GLU A 311 -38.00 -6.92 -11.43
CA GLU A 311 -39.40 -7.32 -11.62
C GLU A 311 -40.02 -7.85 -10.33
N LYS A 312 -39.27 -8.61 -9.53
CA LYS A 312 -39.73 -9.12 -8.22
C LYS A 312 -39.82 -8.04 -7.15
N GLU A 313 -38.96 -7.02 -7.22
CA GLU A 313 -38.99 -5.85 -6.32
C GLU A 313 -40.13 -4.89 -6.70
N ASN A 314 -40.51 -4.82 -7.97
CA ASN A 314 -41.62 -4.00 -8.47
C ASN A 314 -43.02 -4.66 -8.29
N CYS A 315 -43.10 -5.89 -7.77
CA CYS A 315 -44.37 -6.48 -7.37
C CYS A 315 -44.62 -6.23 -5.86
N PRO A 316 -45.56 -5.34 -5.48
CA PRO A 316 -45.86 -5.02 -4.07
C PRO A 316 -46.56 -6.17 -3.32
N PHE A 317 -46.90 -7.26 -4.01
CA PHE A 317 -47.59 -8.41 -3.45
C PHE A 317 -46.75 -9.68 -3.68
N GLN A 318 -46.03 -10.09 -2.65
CA GLN A 318 -45.42 -11.43 -2.58
C GLN A 318 -46.27 -12.27 -1.63
N PRO A 319 -47.24 -13.06 -2.12
CA PRO A 319 -47.93 -13.99 -1.26
C PRO A 319 -46.89 -15.00 -0.75
N THR A 320 -46.76 -15.08 0.57
CA THR A 320 -46.00 -16.13 1.24
C THR A 320 -46.70 -17.46 0.94
N LEU A 321 -46.30 -18.10 -0.15
CA LEU A 321 -46.63 -19.51 -0.38
C LEU A 321 -45.92 -20.29 0.73
N VAL A 322 -46.65 -20.56 1.81
CA VAL A 322 -46.31 -21.58 2.79
C VAL A 322 -46.29 -22.88 2.01
N SER A 323 -45.13 -23.26 1.48
CA SER A 323 -44.98 -24.55 0.83
C SER A 323 -45.09 -25.60 1.93
N ASN A 324 -46.27 -26.23 2.03
CA ASN A 324 -46.58 -27.32 2.95
C ASN A 324 -45.81 -28.62 2.59
N ASN A 325 -44.49 -28.52 2.45
CA ASN A 325 -43.59 -29.64 2.24
C ASN A 325 -42.60 -29.76 3.42
N GLU A 326 -43.11 -29.60 4.65
CA GLU A 326 -42.34 -29.81 5.89
C GLU A 326 -42.14 -31.30 6.26
N LYS A 327 -42.50 -32.25 5.39
CA LYS A 327 -42.39 -33.68 5.71
C LYS A 327 -41.04 -34.34 5.38
N TYR A 328 -40.07 -33.62 4.81
CA TYR A 328 -38.79 -34.23 4.38
C TYR A 328 -37.54 -33.38 4.63
N LEU A 329 -37.37 -32.81 5.82
CA LEU A 329 -36.05 -32.36 6.27
C LEU A 329 -35.68 -33.08 7.57
N PRO A 330 -34.74 -34.05 7.54
CA PRO A 330 -34.21 -34.64 8.76
C PRO A 330 -33.29 -33.62 9.44
N ASP A 331 -33.43 -33.54 10.77
CA ASP A 331 -32.52 -32.93 11.73
C ASP A 331 -32.00 -31.51 11.44
N GLY A 332 -32.75 -30.53 11.93
CA GLY A 332 -32.35 -29.84 13.16
C GLY A 332 -31.03 -29.08 13.22
N LYS A 333 -30.36 -28.80 12.10
CA LYS A 333 -29.21 -27.88 12.08
C LYS A 333 -29.62 -26.49 11.61
N PRO A 334 -29.33 -25.41 12.39
CA PRO A 334 -29.66 -24.05 11.99
C PRO A 334 -28.94 -23.71 10.67
N ARG A 335 -29.68 -23.12 9.71
CA ARG A 335 -29.21 -22.77 8.35
C ARG A 335 -27.92 -21.94 8.30
N GLN A 336 -27.49 -21.31 9.40
CA GLN A 336 -26.21 -20.62 9.49
C GLN A 336 -24.98 -21.56 9.55
N SER A 337 -25.15 -22.82 9.98
CA SER A 337 -24.05 -23.79 10.05
C SER A 337 -23.54 -24.24 8.67
N VAL A 338 -24.46 -24.40 7.71
CA VAL A 338 -24.18 -24.91 6.35
C VAL A 338 -23.30 -23.96 5.53
N ILE A 339 -23.30 -22.66 5.83
CA ILE A 339 -22.46 -21.67 5.14
C ILE A 339 -21.05 -21.61 5.74
N THR A 340 -20.90 -21.88 7.03
CA THR A 340 -19.58 -21.80 7.72
C THR A 340 -18.72 -23.06 7.61
N GLU A 341 -19.34 -24.23 7.40
CA GLU A 341 -18.62 -25.49 7.20
C GLU A 341 -17.75 -25.54 5.93
N PRO A 342 -18.20 -25.09 4.73
CA PRO A 342 -17.35 -25.09 3.54
C PRO A 342 -16.15 -24.14 3.68
N GLU A 343 -16.31 -22.99 4.33
CA GLU A 343 -15.20 -22.06 4.59
C GLU A 343 -14.17 -22.65 5.56
N LYS A 344 -14.62 -23.32 6.61
CA LYS A 344 -13.74 -24.04 7.54
C LYS A 344 -12.96 -25.15 6.85
N TYR A 345 -13.65 -25.93 6.01
CA TYR A 345 -13.03 -27.01 5.24
C TYR A 345 -11.97 -26.49 4.25
N LEU A 346 -12.25 -25.37 3.56
CA LEU A 346 -11.28 -24.75 2.66
C LEU A 346 -10.06 -24.22 3.41
N LYS A 347 -10.25 -23.53 4.54
CA LYS A 347 -9.15 -23.06 5.40
C LYS A 347 -8.31 -24.22 5.95
N GLU A 348 -8.94 -25.30 6.39
CA GLU A 348 -8.23 -26.47 6.88
C GLU A 348 -7.40 -27.14 5.77
N LYS A 349 -7.97 -27.24 4.56
CA LYS A 349 -7.27 -27.78 3.39
C LYS A 349 -6.07 -26.91 2.98
N GLU A 350 -6.21 -25.59 3.05
CA GLU A 350 -5.12 -24.64 2.79
C GLU A 350 -4.00 -24.76 3.82
N MET A 351 -4.35 -24.83 5.11
CA MET A 351 -3.39 -25.05 6.20
C MET A 351 -2.63 -26.37 6.05
N LYS A 352 -3.30 -27.45 5.63
CA LYS A 352 -2.65 -28.75 5.36
C LYS A 352 -1.66 -28.64 4.20
N ARG A 353 -2.02 -27.96 3.11
CA ARG A 353 -1.10 -27.72 1.98
C ARG A 353 0.12 -26.89 2.39
N ALA A 354 -0.09 -25.83 3.16
CA ALA A 354 0.99 -24.99 3.64
C ALA A 354 1.98 -25.76 4.53
N LYS A 355 1.49 -26.63 5.42
CA LYS A 355 2.33 -27.51 6.24
C LYS A 355 3.18 -28.46 5.40
N VAL A 356 2.55 -29.16 4.44
CA VAL A 356 3.26 -30.09 3.54
C VAL A 356 4.34 -29.36 2.73
N MET A 357 4.05 -28.15 2.22
CA MET A 357 5.04 -27.34 1.51
C MET A 357 6.22 -26.95 2.41
N MET A 358 5.94 -26.57 3.66
CA MET A 358 6.98 -26.21 4.63
C MET A 358 7.85 -27.42 5.01
N GLU A 359 7.23 -28.59 5.19
CA GLU A 359 7.95 -29.85 5.47
C GLU A 359 8.89 -30.22 4.31
N LEU A 360 8.42 -30.14 3.05
CA LEU A 360 9.25 -30.37 1.86
C LEU A 360 10.40 -29.37 1.75
N GLU A 361 10.19 -28.10 2.09
CA GLU A 361 11.24 -27.09 2.11
C GLU A 361 12.30 -27.40 3.19
N CYS A 362 11.86 -27.85 4.37
CA CYS A 362 12.77 -28.31 5.42
C CYS A 362 13.59 -29.53 4.98
N GLU A 363 12.97 -30.52 4.33
CA GLU A 363 13.66 -31.69 3.77
C GLU A 363 14.69 -31.27 2.72
N GLN A 364 14.32 -30.40 1.78
CA GLN A 364 15.24 -29.87 0.75
C GLN A 364 16.43 -29.11 1.35
N LEU A 365 16.21 -28.36 2.43
CA LEU A 365 17.29 -27.66 3.14
C LEU A 365 18.19 -28.60 3.93
N GLN A 366 17.65 -29.70 4.47
CA GLN A 366 18.44 -30.76 5.12
C GLN A 366 19.26 -31.56 4.10
N GLU A 367 18.71 -31.82 2.92
CA GLU A 367 19.39 -32.47 1.80
C GLU A 367 20.38 -31.54 1.07
N CYS A 368 20.33 -30.23 1.34
CA CYS A 368 21.25 -29.28 0.76
C CYS A 368 22.66 -29.48 1.34
N THR A 369 23.44 -30.33 0.68
CA THR A 369 24.86 -30.58 0.98
C THR A 369 25.77 -29.43 0.54
N PHE A 370 25.22 -28.31 0.08
CA PHE A 370 25.99 -27.13 -0.32
C PHE A 370 26.56 -26.48 0.93
N GLN A 371 27.76 -26.94 1.32
CA GLN A 371 28.64 -26.23 2.22
C GLN A 371 29.50 -25.32 1.35
N PRO A 372 29.14 -24.02 1.18
CA PRO A 372 30.00 -23.13 0.45
C PRO A 372 31.38 -23.16 1.14
N ALA A 373 32.40 -23.55 0.39
CA ALA A 373 33.77 -23.49 0.86
C ALA A 373 34.08 -22.00 1.07
N ILE A 374 33.91 -21.52 2.30
CA ILE A 374 34.32 -20.17 2.69
C ILE A 374 35.85 -20.21 2.62
N THR A 375 36.40 -19.85 1.45
CA THR A 375 37.84 -19.68 1.28
C THR A 375 38.27 -18.65 2.31
N ARG A 376 38.93 -19.14 3.37
CA ARG A 376 39.55 -18.34 4.43
C ARG A 376 40.74 -17.59 3.85
N SER A 377 40.47 -16.58 3.04
CA SER A 377 41.48 -15.63 2.55
C SER A 377 41.14 -14.21 2.98
N CYS A 378 40.75 -14.04 4.25
CA CYS A 378 40.97 -12.80 4.98
C CYS A 378 41.70 -13.14 6.28
N LYS A 379 43.01 -13.40 6.14
CA LYS A 379 43.95 -13.48 7.26
C LYS A 379 44.17 -12.07 7.82
N SER A 380 43.26 -11.56 8.63
CA SER A 380 43.65 -10.59 9.67
C SER A 380 43.75 -11.36 10.98
N LYS A 381 44.99 -11.74 11.30
CA LYS A 381 45.35 -12.39 12.56
C LYS A 381 45.13 -11.41 13.70
N SER A 382 44.05 -11.57 14.46
CA SER A 382 44.01 -11.16 15.86
C SER A 382 42.98 -12.03 16.60
N ALA A 383 43.52 -13.00 17.34
CA ALA A 383 42.97 -13.58 18.57
C ALA A 383 41.44 -13.80 18.63
N ILE A 384 41.01 -15.03 18.34
CA ILE A 384 39.70 -15.54 18.79
C ILE A 384 39.90 -16.95 19.36
N GLU A 385 40.66 -17.02 20.45
CA GLU A 385 40.40 -18.00 21.49
C GLU A 385 39.41 -17.33 22.46
N ASN A 386 38.32 -18.04 22.81
CA ASN A 386 37.13 -17.58 23.54
C ASN A 386 36.01 -16.99 22.63
N GLN A 387 35.37 -17.84 21.81
CA GLN A 387 34.23 -17.44 20.98
C GLN A 387 32.96 -17.25 21.81
N ALA A 388 32.74 -16.01 22.26
CA ALA A 388 31.39 -15.53 22.57
C ALA A 388 30.50 -15.66 21.31
N PRO A 389 29.19 -15.96 21.46
CA PRO A 389 28.28 -16.10 20.32
C PRO A 389 28.36 -14.85 19.44
N VAL A 390 28.44 -15.06 18.11
CA VAL A 390 28.56 -13.99 17.11
C VAL A 390 27.29 -13.12 17.15
N VAL A 391 27.33 -12.06 17.95
CA VAL A 391 26.23 -11.08 18.02
C VAL A 391 26.28 -10.24 16.75
N ILE A 392 25.44 -10.57 15.77
CA ILE A 392 25.26 -9.77 14.57
C ILE A 392 24.67 -8.41 15.00
N LYS A 393 25.47 -7.34 14.91
CA LYS A 393 25.05 -5.98 15.22
C LYS A 393 23.79 -5.64 14.41
N GLY A 394 22.69 -5.39 15.11
CA GLY A 394 21.40 -5.01 14.50
C GLY A 394 20.37 -6.12 14.37
N LEU A 395 20.74 -7.40 14.62
CA LEU A 395 19.78 -8.51 14.60
C LEU A 395 18.68 -8.32 15.66
N GLY A 396 19.04 -7.91 16.88
CA GLY A 396 18.06 -7.60 17.92
C GLY A 396 17.08 -6.49 17.51
N LYS A 397 17.58 -5.43 16.86
CA LYS A 397 16.73 -4.33 16.35
C LYS A 397 15.82 -4.78 15.19
N HIS A 398 16.27 -5.74 14.38
CA HIS A 398 15.46 -6.31 13.32
C HIS A 398 14.34 -7.20 13.87
N LEU A 399 14.66 -8.06 14.85
CA LEU A 399 13.67 -8.88 15.55
C LEU A 399 12.65 -8.00 16.30
N GLU A 400 13.10 -6.95 16.99
CA GLU A 400 12.22 -5.98 17.66
C GLU A 400 11.28 -5.27 16.67
N ARG A 401 11.76 -4.92 15.47
CA ARG A 401 10.92 -4.36 14.41
C ARG A 401 9.90 -5.37 13.89
N GLY A 402 10.28 -6.63 13.74
CA GLY A 402 9.39 -7.72 13.36
C GLY A 402 8.27 -7.95 14.38
N GLU A 403 8.63 -8.02 15.66
CA GLU A 403 7.66 -8.15 16.76
C GLU A 403 6.71 -6.95 16.85
N ARG A 404 7.22 -5.74 16.61
CA ARG A 404 6.37 -4.53 16.57
C ARG A 404 5.41 -4.56 15.38
N ALA A 405 5.87 -4.98 14.21
CA ALA A 405 5.01 -5.11 13.03
C ALA A 405 3.88 -6.12 13.26
N LYS A 406 4.21 -7.27 13.87
CA LYS A 406 3.23 -8.30 14.21
C LYS A 406 2.17 -7.81 15.21
N ARG A 407 2.58 -7.10 16.26
CA ARG A 407 1.65 -6.46 17.22
C ARG A 407 0.69 -5.47 16.55
N ILE A 408 1.20 -4.66 15.61
CA ILE A 408 0.36 -3.70 14.87
C ILE A 408 -0.66 -4.42 13.98
N GLU A 409 -0.27 -5.55 13.38
CA GLU A 409 -1.19 -6.35 12.56
C GLU A 409 -2.29 -7.02 13.39
N GLU A 410 -1.94 -7.56 14.56
CA GLU A 410 -2.89 -8.13 15.52
C GLU A 410 -3.88 -7.08 16.03
N GLU A 411 -3.41 -5.89 16.44
CA GLU A 411 -4.29 -4.79 16.89
C GLU A 411 -5.25 -4.32 15.77
N LYS A 412 -4.75 -4.22 14.52
CA LYS A 412 -5.59 -3.90 13.36
C LYS A 412 -6.66 -4.95 13.14
N LYS A 413 -6.32 -6.23 13.31
CA LYS A 413 -7.26 -7.34 13.15
C LYS A 413 -8.32 -7.33 14.26
N GLU A 414 -7.93 -7.09 15.51
CA GLU A 414 -8.87 -6.94 16.63
C GLU A 414 -9.83 -5.76 16.41
N ARG A 415 -9.30 -4.61 15.97
CA ARG A 415 -10.12 -3.44 15.63
C ARG A 415 -11.06 -3.74 14.47
N TYR A 416 -10.60 -4.47 13.47
CA TYR A 416 -11.45 -4.91 12.36
C TYR A 416 -12.57 -5.84 12.86
N GLU A 417 -12.25 -6.80 13.73
CA GLU A 417 -13.25 -7.68 14.33
C GLU A 417 -14.26 -6.90 15.18
N GLU A 418 -13.83 -5.89 15.95
CA GLU A 418 -14.75 -5.08 16.75
C GLU A 418 -15.65 -4.18 15.90
N VAL A 419 -15.12 -3.57 14.84
CA VAL A 419 -15.87 -2.65 13.98
C VAL A 419 -16.79 -3.40 13.03
N PHE A 420 -16.33 -4.53 12.47
CA PHE A 420 -17.01 -5.20 11.37
C PHE A 420 -17.68 -6.52 11.73
N ARG A 421 -17.44 -7.11 12.92
CA ARG A 421 -18.36 -8.15 13.42
C ARG A 421 -19.49 -7.47 14.19
N PRO A 422 -20.74 -7.50 13.69
CA PRO A 422 -21.87 -7.09 14.51
C PRO A 422 -21.87 -7.97 15.76
N LYS A 423 -21.70 -7.34 16.94
CA LYS A 423 -21.88 -8.01 18.23
C LYS A 423 -23.31 -8.54 18.21
N VAL A 424 -23.46 -9.85 17.97
CA VAL A 424 -24.74 -10.55 18.08
C VAL A 424 -25.09 -10.53 19.55
N HIS A 425 -25.72 -9.44 20.00
CA HIS A 425 -26.45 -9.47 21.24
C HIS A 425 -27.51 -10.54 21.04
N SER A 426 -27.29 -11.71 21.64
CA SER A 426 -28.30 -12.75 21.77
C SER A 426 -29.59 -12.05 22.17
N LYS A 427 -30.59 -12.09 21.28
CA LYS A 427 -31.87 -11.44 21.51
C LYS A 427 -32.39 -12.00 22.84
N LYS A 428 -32.31 -11.21 23.91
CA LYS A 428 -33.18 -11.39 25.05
C LYS A 428 -34.58 -11.46 24.46
N GLN A 429 -35.32 -12.52 24.80
CA GLN A 429 -36.69 -12.77 24.39
C GLN A 429 -37.47 -11.46 24.44
N GLY A 430 -37.67 -10.83 23.28
CA GLY A 430 -38.35 -9.57 23.15
C GLY A 430 -39.84 -9.85 23.24
N GLY A 431 -40.47 -9.33 24.30
CA GLY A 431 -41.90 -9.21 24.38
C GLY A 431 -42.43 -8.54 23.11
N VAL A 432 -43.42 -9.18 22.51
CA VAL A 432 -44.16 -8.66 21.38
C VAL A 432 -44.90 -7.42 21.87
N THR A 433 -44.59 -6.24 21.33
CA THR A 433 -45.41 -5.04 21.54
C THR A 433 -46.69 -5.21 20.74
N ILE A 434 -47.76 -5.63 21.42
CA ILE A 434 -49.11 -5.67 20.85
C ILE A 434 -49.63 -4.23 20.84
N ILE A 435 -49.90 -3.70 19.65
CA ILE A 435 -50.54 -2.39 19.49
C ILE A 435 -52.02 -2.59 19.82
N GLU A 436 -52.49 -2.02 20.93
CA GLU A 436 -53.91 -2.03 21.26
C GLU A 436 -54.70 -1.16 20.25
N PRO A 437 -55.83 -1.66 19.72
CA PRO A 437 -56.69 -0.87 18.86
C PRO A 437 -57.34 0.25 19.69
N PHE A 438 -57.12 1.50 19.29
CA PHE A 438 -57.80 2.64 19.88
C PHE A 438 -59.25 2.66 19.38
N SER A 439 -60.20 2.65 20.31
CA SER A 439 -61.63 2.76 19.99
C SER A 439 -62.00 4.22 19.71
N PHE A 440 -62.56 4.49 18.53
CA PHE A 440 -63.28 5.74 18.27
C PHE A 440 -64.65 5.66 18.96
N GLN A 441 -64.90 6.52 19.94
CA GLN A 441 -66.25 6.83 20.40
C GLN A 441 -66.86 7.83 19.42
N MET A 442 -68.00 7.47 18.82
CA MET A 442 -68.88 8.38 18.09
C MET A 442 -69.88 9.04 19.03
#